data_AF-A0A1M7MLD7-F1
#
_entry.id   AF-A0A1M7MLD7-F1
#
_cell.length_a   1.000
_cell.length_b   1.000
_cell.length_c   1.000
_cell.angle_alpha   90.00
_cell.angle_beta   90.00
_cell.angle_gamma   90.00
#
_symmetry.space_group_name_H-M   'P 1'
#
loop_
_entity.id
_entity.type
_entity.pdbx_description
1 polymer ?
#
loop_
_entity_poly.entity_id
_entity_poly.type
_entity_poly.pdbx_seq_one_letter_code
_entity_poly.pdbx_strand_id
1 'polypeptide(L)'
;MTVPDLHPEPRPDLQHESRPDPYPELHRELADLVVEAADGQISAEEALADEPEPLGLLGLTSLGFVRLIQAIEGRYGVVVEMDDDLSALDTVPALADYLRERGVE
;
A
#
# COMPACT_ATOMS: atom_id res chain seq x y z
N MET A 1 -33.36 36.77 -34.33
CA MET A 1 -31.91 36.53 -34.26
C MET A 1 -31.66 35.96 -32.88
N THR A 2 -31.67 34.62 -32.76
CA THR A 2 -31.63 33.89 -31.50
C THR A 2 -30.18 33.58 -31.15
N VAL A 3 -29.75 33.99 -29.95
CA VAL A 3 -28.50 33.52 -29.35
C VAL A 3 -28.63 32.04 -29.02
N PRO A 4 -27.71 31.15 -29.43
CA PRO A 4 -27.74 29.76 -28.98
C PRO A 4 -27.27 29.68 -27.53
N ASP A 5 -28.07 28.99 -26.73
CA ASP A 5 -27.81 28.59 -25.34
C ASP A 5 -26.53 27.74 -25.29
N LEU A 6 -25.48 28.26 -24.65
CA LEU A 6 -24.28 27.50 -24.32
C LEU A 6 -24.53 26.81 -22.98
N HIS A 7 -25.16 25.63 -23.01
CA HIS A 7 -25.15 24.75 -21.86
C HIS A 7 -23.72 24.25 -21.65
N PRO A 8 -23.11 24.40 -20.46
CA PRO A 8 -21.87 23.70 -20.18
C PRO A 8 -22.16 22.20 -20.16
N GLU A 9 -21.47 21.44 -21.02
CA GLU A 9 -21.44 19.98 -20.95
C GLU A 9 -21.11 19.56 -19.51
N PRO A 10 -21.89 18.65 -18.88
CA PRO A 10 -21.52 18.12 -17.58
C PRO A 10 -20.15 17.45 -17.72
N ARG A 11 -19.20 17.84 -16.85
CA ARG A 11 -17.90 17.17 -16.74
C ARG A 11 -18.18 15.68 -16.54
N PRO A 12 -17.53 14.79 -17.30
CA PRO A 12 -17.74 13.37 -17.10
C PRO A 12 -17.42 13.08 -15.64
N ASP A 13 -18.41 12.52 -14.97
CA ASP A 13 -18.30 11.93 -13.67
C ASP A 13 -16.96 11.22 -13.55
N LEU A 14 -16.09 11.70 -12.64
CA LEU A 14 -15.04 10.89 -12.03
C LEU A 14 -15.72 9.87 -11.11
N GLN A 15 -16.61 9.06 -11.68
CA GLN A 15 -16.88 7.75 -11.16
C GLN A 15 -15.61 6.97 -11.52
N HIS A 16 -14.60 7.07 -10.66
CA HIS A 16 -13.68 5.96 -10.49
C HIS A 16 -14.57 4.77 -10.14
N GLU A 17 -15.06 4.10 -11.18
CA GLU A 17 -15.61 2.77 -11.07
C GLU A 17 -14.54 2.02 -10.30
N SER A 18 -14.80 1.76 -9.01
CA SER A 18 -13.89 1.03 -8.14
C SER A 18 -13.76 -0.35 -8.77
N ARG A 19 -12.84 -0.48 -9.72
CA ARG A 19 -12.41 -1.75 -10.26
C ARG A 19 -12.14 -2.58 -9.01
N PRO A 20 -12.76 -3.77 -8.86
CA PRO A 20 -12.49 -4.61 -7.71
C PRO A 20 -10.99 -4.75 -7.64
N ASP A 21 -10.45 -4.18 -6.58
CA ASP A 21 -9.03 -3.98 -6.45
C ASP A 21 -8.43 -5.41 -6.33
N PRO A 22 -7.48 -5.79 -7.20
CA PRO A 22 -7.13 -7.19 -7.42
C PRO A 22 -6.44 -7.81 -6.20
N TYR A 23 -6.05 -7.00 -5.22
CA TYR A 23 -5.31 -7.44 -4.05
C TYR A 23 -6.23 -7.80 -2.86
N PRO A 24 -5.85 -8.80 -2.05
CA PRO A 24 -6.50 -9.07 -0.77
C PRO A 24 -6.51 -7.83 0.14
N GLU A 25 -7.49 -7.70 1.02
CA GLU A 25 -7.63 -6.53 1.91
C GLU A 25 -6.36 -6.27 2.72
N LEU A 26 -5.77 -7.31 3.32
CA LEU A 26 -4.52 -7.22 4.06
C LEU A 26 -3.36 -6.62 3.24
N HIS A 27 -3.29 -6.90 1.94
CA HIS A 27 -2.24 -6.32 1.08
C HIS A 27 -2.44 -4.82 0.91
N ARG A 28 -3.70 -4.36 0.77
CA ARG A 28 -4.01 -2.94 0.66
C ARG A 28 -3.69 -2.20 1.95
N GLU A 29 -4.09 -2.77 3.09
CA GLU A 29 -3.78 -2.18 4.39
C GLU A 29 -2.26 -2.09 4.60
N LEU A 30 -1.51 -3.12 4.22
CA LEU A 30 -0.05 -3.10 4.27
C LEU A 30 0.55 -2.06 3.31
N ALA A 31 0.00 -1.91 2.10
CA ALA A 31 0.44 -0.89 1.16
C ALA A 31 0.22 0.52 1.73
N ASP A 32 -0.91 0.77 2.39
CA ASP A 32 -1.15 2.05 3.07
C ASP A 32 -0.12 2.30 4.19
N LEU A 33 0.21 1.27 4.98
CA LEU A 33 1.28 1.38 5.98
C LEU A 33 2.65 1.67 5.35
N VAL A 34 2.93 1.12 4.17
CA VAL A 34 4.15 1.43 3.41
C VAL A 34 4.16 2.90 2.97
N VAL A 35 3.04 3.43 2.45
CA VAL A 35 2.93 4.85 2.06
C VAL A 35 3.25 5.76 3.25
N GLU A 36 2.62 5.50 4.40
CA GLU A 36 2.83 6.28 5.62
C GLU A 36 4.29 6.16 6.12
N ALA A 37 4.84 4.95 6.14
CA ALA A 37 6.20 4.71 6.60
C ALA A 37 7.27 5.33 5.69
N ALA A 38 6.97 5.43 4.39
CA ALA A 38 7.82 6.05 3.37
C ALA A 38 7.59 7.57 3.23
N ASP A 39 6.82 8.22 4.11
CA ASP A 39 6.45 9.64 3.99
C ASP A 39 5.88 9.99 2.59
N GLY A 40 5.14 9.06 1.99
CA GLY A 40 4.55 9.20 0.66
C GLY A 40 5.53 9.04 -0.53
N GLN A 41 6.78 8.66 -0.30
CA GLN A 41 7.76 8.44 -1.38
C GLN A 41 7.49 7.17 -2.20
N ILE A 42 6.80 6.20 -1.60
CA ILE A 42 6.31 4.98 -2.26
C ILE A 42 4.79 5.09 -2.24
N SER A 43 4.16 4.97 -3.40
CA SER A 43 2.70 4.91 -3.51
C SER A 43 2.18 3.49 -3.24
N ALA A 44 0.90 3.38 -2.87
CA ALA A 44 0.27 2.07 -2.70
C ALA A 44 0.27 1.25 -4.00
N GLU A 45 0.16 1.93 -5.16
CA GLU A 45 0.21 1.29 -6.48
C GLU A 45 1.60 0.68 -6.77
N GLU A 46 2.69 1.37 -6.42
CA GLU A 46 4.06 0.85 -6.54
C GLU A 46 4.30 -0.31 -5.57
N ALA A 47 3.82 -0.20 -4.33
CA ALA A 47 3.94 -1.26 -3.33
C ALA A 47 3.13 -2.52 -3.68
N LEU A 48 2.05 -2.35 -4.46
CA LEU A 48 1.18 -3.41 -4.98
C LEU A 48 1.42 -3.64 -6.48
N ALA A 49 2.64 -3.49 -6.99
CA ALA A 49 2.92 -3.86 -8.37
C ALA A 49 2.64 -5.37 -8.60
N ASP A 50 2.18 -5.73 -9.81
CA ASP A 50 1.90 -7.13 -10.19
C ASP A 50 3.15 -8.04 -10.00
N GLU A 51 4.34 -7.46 -10.24
CA GLU A 51 5.62 -8.07 -9.90
C GLU A 51 6.13 -7.43 -8.61
N PRO A 52 6.23 -8.19 -7.49
CA PRO A 52 6.66 -7.63 -6.21
C PRO A 52 8.12 -7.17 -6.27
N GLU A 53 8.34 -5.89 -5.97
CA GLU A 53 9.67 -5.31 -5.89
C GLU A 53 10.05 -5.01 -4.43
N PRO A 54 11.27 -5.34 -3.98
CA PRO A 54 11.74 -4.98 -2.65
C PRO A 54 11.53 -3.50 -2.35
N LEU A 55 10.90 -3.20 -1.21
CA LEU A 55 10.58 -1.86 -0.75
C LEU A 55 11.83 -0.98 -0.69
N GLY A 56 12.98 -1.56 -0.33
CA GLY A 56 14.26 -0.85 -0.35
C GLY A 56 14.69 -0.37 -1.75
N LEU A 57 14.36 -1.13 -2.80
CA LEU A 57 14.59 -0.72 -4.20
C LEU A 57 13.58 0.35 -4.65
N LEU A 58 12.35 0.30 -4.14
CA LEU A 58 11.36 1.37 -4.30
C LEU A 58 11.69 2.65 -3.52
N GLY A 59 12.74 2.62 -2.68
CA GLY A 59 13.25 3.79 -1.97
C GLY A 59 12.94 3.81 -0.47
N LEU A 60 12.42 2.72 0.10
CA LEU A 60 12.18 2.62 1.53
C LEU A 60 13.52 2.66 2.27
N THR A 61 13.69 3.70 3.07
CA THR A 61 14.93 3.87 3.84
C THR A 61 14.95 2.96 5.06
N SER A 62 16.12 2.79 5.70
CA SER A 62 16.22 2.05 6.96
C SER A 62 15.34 2.64 8.07
N LEU A 63 15.14 3.97 8.10
CA LEU A 63 14.22 4.61 9.04
C LEU A 63 12.76 4.32 8.67
N GLY A 64 12.42 4.38 7.38
CA GLY A 64 11.10 4.00 6.88
C GLY A 64 10.76 2.55 7.21
N PHE A 65 11.72 1.63 7.07
CA PHE A 65 11.55 0.24 7.46
C PHE A 65 11.24 0.08 8.97
N VAL A 66 11.98 0.77 9.85
CA VAL A 66 11.69 0.75 11.30
C VAL A 66 10.29 1.31 11.61
N ARG A 67 9.87 2.38 10.92
CA ARG A 67 8.51 2.93 11.06
C ARG A 67 7.44 1.96 10.59
N LEU A 68 7.67 1.28 9.47
CA LEU A 68 6.77 0.28 8.93
C LEU A 68 6.58 -0.87 9.93
N ILE A 69 7.66 -1.40 10.50
CA ILE A 69 7.58 -2.43 11.53
C ILE A 69 6.75 -1.94 12.72
N GLN A 70 7.05 -0.76 13.27
CA GLN A 70 6.27 -0.21 14.40
C GLN A 70 4.79 -0.03 14.06
N ALA A 71 4.46 0.39 12.83
CA ALA A 71 3.09 0.55 12.39
C ALA A 71 2.35 -0.80 12.29
N ILE A 72 3.02 -1.84 11.77
CA ILE A 72 2.51 -3.21 11.70
C ILE A 72 2.28 -3.78 13.10
N GLU A 73 3.28 -3.69 13.98
CA GLU A 73 3.17 -4.16 15.36
C GLU A 73 2.04 -3.45 16.11
N GLY A 74 1.97 -2.12 15.96
CA GLY A 74 0.92 -1.30 16.58
C GLY A 74 -0.48 -1.59 16.04
N ARG A 75 -0.63 -1.86 14.74
CA ARG A 75 -1.93 -2.12 14.11
C ARG A 75 -2.43 -3.53 14.40
N TYR A 76 -1.58 -4.53 14.25
CA TYR A 76 -1.98 -5.94 14.28
C TYR A 76 -1.66 -6.64 15.61
N GLY A 77 -0.98 -5.96 16.54
CA GLY A 77 -0.62 -6.54 17.85
C GLY A 77 0.41 -7.66 17.74
N VAL A 78 1.17 -7.71 16.65
CA VAL A 78 2.27 -8.66 16.45
C VAL A 78 3.58 -8.08 16.97
N VAL A 79 4.57 -8.95 17.15
CA VAL A 79 5.96 -8.55 17.42
C VAL A 79 6.81 -9.09 16.28
N VAL A 80 7.58 -8.22 15.63
CA VAL A 80 8.50 -8.58 14.55
C VAL A 80 9.89 -8.75 15.12
N GLU A 81 10.31 -10.01 15.26
CA GLU A 81 11.68 -10.31 15.69
C GLU A 81 12.67 -9.97 14.58
N MET A 82 13.61 -9.07 14.89
CA MET A 82 14.61 -8.57 13.93
C MET A 82 15.81 -9.51 13.74
N ASP A 83 15.81 -10.67 14.40
CA ASP A 83 16.91 -11.65 14.37
C ASP A 83 16.85 -12.63 13.18
N ASP A 84 15.68 -12.82 12.55
CA ASP A 84 15.39 -13.98 11.68
C ASP A 84 15.47 -13.74 10.16
N ASP A 85 16.15 -12.68 9.72
CA ASP A 85 16.28 -12.26 8.31
C ASP A 85 15.14 -11.36 7.80
N LEU A 86 15.24 -10.08 8.15
CA LEU A 86 14.33 -9.02 7.69
C LEU A 86 14.31 -8.84 6.17
N SER A 87 15.27 -9.41 5.43
CA SER A 87 15.24 -9.38 3.96
C SER A 87 14.09 -10.22 3.40
N ALA A 88 13.56 -11.16 4.18
CA ALA A 88 12.33 -11.88 3.81
C ALA A 88 11.07 -11.02 3.94
N LEU A 89 11.13 -9.87 4.63
CA LEU A 89 10.01 -8.95 4.86
C LEU A 89 10.14 -7.67 4.05
N ASP A 90 10.68 -7.77 2.85
CA ASP A 90 11.00 -6.64 1.99
C ASP A 90 9.95 -6.36 0.92
N THR A 91 8.86 -7.12 0.84
CA THR A 91 7.73 -6.88 -0.09
C THR A 91 6.39 -6.95 0.62
N VAL A 92 5.36 -6.29 0.07
CA VAL A 92 3.99 -6.34 0.64
C VAL A 92 3.43 -7.77 0.72
N PRO A 93 3.56 -8.63 -0.30
CA PRO A 93 3.10 -10.02 -0.20
C PRO A 93 3.82 -10.80 0.91
N ALA A 94 5.13 -10.61 1.07
CA ALA A 94 5.88 -11.32 2.11
C ALA A 94 5.49 -10.86 3.52
N LEU A 95 5.23 -9.56 3.71
CA LEU A 95 4.65 -9.04 4.95
C LEU A 95 3.25 -9.62 5.23
N ALA A 96 2.42 -9.76 4.20
CA ALA A 96 1.09 -10.35 4.34
C ALA A 96 1.15 -11.82 4.73
N ASP A 97 2.03 -12.60 4.11
CA ASP A 97 2.22 -14.01 4.43
C ASP A 97 2.77 -14.18 5.86
N TYR A 98 3.73 -13.35 6.25
CA TYR A 98 4.25 -13.30 7.63
C TYR A 98 3.16 -13.03 8.68
N LEU A 99 2.22 -12.13 8.37
CA LEU A 99 1.10 -11.80 9.25
C LEU A 99 0.05 -12.92 9.30
N ARG A 100 -0.21 -13.60 8.18
CA ARG A 100 -1.11 -14.76 8.13
C ARG A 100 -0.60 -15.94 8.95
N GLU A 101 0.71 -16.20 8.93
CA GLU A 101 1.33 -17.21 9.80
C GLU A 101 1.10 -16.92 11.30
N ARG A 102 0.80 -15.66 11.63
CA ARG A 102 0.49 -15.19 12.99
C ARG A 102 -1.02 -15.02 13.23
N GLY A 103 -1.87 -15.42 12.28
CA GLY A 103 -3.33 -15.43 12.41
C GLY A 103 -4.02 -14.11 12.08
N VAL A 104 -3.38 -13.21 11.34
CA VAL A 104 -3.99 -11.99 10.82
C VAL A 104 -4.58 -12.27 9.42
N GLU A 105 -5.83 -11.87 9.18
CA GLU A 105 -6.57 -12.10 7.93
C GLU A 105 -6.84 -10.82 7.13
#